data_AF-A0A8D0H4I0-F1
#
_entry.id   AF-A0A8D0H4I0-F1
#
_cell.length_a   1.000
_cell.length_b   1.000
_cell.length_c   1.000
_cell.angle_alpha   90.00
_cell.angle_beta   90.00
_cell.angle_gamma   90.00
#
_symmetry.space_group_name_H-M   'P 1'
#
loop_
_entity.id
_entity.type
_entity.pdbx_description
1 polymer ?
#
loop_
_entity_poly.entity_id
_entity_poly.type
_entity_poly.pdbx_seq_one_letter_code
_entity_poly.pdbx_strand_id
1 'polypeptide(L)'
;PLQSPFRLFSSANPRWPKKRGTVQIPYVLSYKYDKSSVKVIKEAFSDFARLTCIKFVPYSYQRDFISITPMSGCFTSVGRTGGMQVVSLAPACLQRGKGVVLHELMHVAGFWHEHSRADRDKYISISWNEILTGFEINFMKSWTTNMLVDYDYSSVMHYGRYAFSMTGLPTITPRSRHYAVLGQRWNLSNSDIARVNKLYKCSPVKVKPGEEPQRGALVWSTCSKTQWGIV
;
A
#
# COMPACT_ATOMS: atom_id res chain seq x y z
N PRO A 1 -17.04 20.15 15.70
CA PRO A 1 -18.19 19.38 15.19
C PRO A 1 -18.57 19.83 13.77
N LEU A 2 -18.04 19.13 12.76
CA LEU A 2 -18.48 19.18 11.37
C LEU A 2 -18.38 17.74 10.87
N GLN A 3 -19.47 16.99 11.02
CA GLN A 3 -19.58 15.64 10.48
C GLN A 3 -19.85 15.77 8.98
N SER A 4 -18.99 15.15 8.18
CA SER A 4 -19.14 15.06 6.72
C SER A 4 -20.51 14.47 6.34
N PRO A 5 -21.24 15.05 5.37
CA PRO A 5 -22.61 14.67 5.03
C PRO A 5 -22.74 13.34 4.27
N PHE A 6 -21.64 12.61 4.05
CA PHE A 6 -21.66 11.29 3.41
C PHE A 6 -21.64 10.15 4.46
N ARG A 7 -22.64 10.10 5.34
CA ARG A 7 -23.03 8.84 5.99
C ARG A 7 -24.20 8.23 5.21
N LEU A 8 -23.93 7.83 3.96
CA LEU A 8 -24.78 6.87 3.27
C LEU A 8 -24.33 5.47 3.70
N PHE A 9 -25.32 4.71 4.17
CA PHE A 9 -25.22 3.39 4.78
C PHE A 9 -24.11 2.50 4.22
N SER A 10 -23.13 2.18 5.07
CA SER A 10 -22.40 0.93 4.96
C SER A 10 -22.29 0.32 6.35
N SER A 11 -23.18 -0.64 6.65
CA SER A 11 -23.01 -1.57 7.77
C SER A 11 -21.89 -2.59 7.51
N ALA A 12 -21.12 -2.42 6.42
CA ALA A 12 -20.02 -3.31 6.11
C ALA A 12 -18.82 -2.97 7.00
N ASN A 13 -18.40 -3.95 7.80
CA ASN A 13 -17.08 -3.93 8.42
C ASN A 13 -16.03 -3.64 7.33
N PRO A 14 -15.21 -2.57 7.45
CA PRO A 14 -14.26 -2.16 6.40
C PRO A 14 -13.12 -3.17 6.19
N ARG A 15 -13.06 -4.24 6.98
CA ARG A 15 -12.12 -5.35 6.81
C ARG A 15 -12.71 -6.44 5.93
N TRP A 16 -11.85 -7.10 5.17
CA TRP A 16 -12.20 -8.31 4.44
C TRP A 16 -12.48 -9.47 5.41
N PRO A 17 -13.50 -10.31 5.16
CA PRO A 17 -13.85 -11.39 6.06
C PRO A 17 -12.77 -12.47 6.09
N LYS A 18 -12.42 -12.92 7.29
CA LYS A 18 -11.53 -14.06 7.51
C LYS A 18 -12.36 -15.33 7.70
N LYS A 19 -12.06 -16.38 6.92
CA LYS A 19 -12.69 -17.70 7.02
C LYS A 19 -11.62 -18.77 7.09
N ARG A 20 -11.70 -19.67 8.08
CA ARG A 20 -10.77 -20.80 8.28
C ARG A 20 -9.29 -20.38 8.20
N GLY A 21 -8.94 -19.31 8.93
CA GLY A 21 -7.56 -18.82 8.98
C GLY A 21 -7.09 -17.98 7.79
N THR A 22 -7.88 -17.89 6.71
CA THR A 22 -7.51 -17.18 5.47
C THR A 22 -8.46 -16.00 5.20
N VAL A 23 -7.92 -14.91 4.67
CA VAL A 23 -8.68 -13.78 4.15
C VAL A 23 -8.65 -13.87 2.64
N GLN A 24 -9.78 -14.17 2.01
CA GLN A 24 -9.87 -14.23 0.56
C GLN A 24 -10.39 -12.90 0.02
N ILE A 25 -9.64 -12.30 -0.90
CA ILE A 25 -10.03 -11.08 -1.62
C ILE A 25 -10.29 -11.48 -3.07
N PRO A 26 -11.56 -11.61 -3.49
CA PRO A 26 -11.88 -11.97 -4.86
C PRO A 26 -11.49 -10.84 -5.82
N TYR A 27 -10.93 -11.18 -6.98
CA TYR A 27 -10.54 -10.20 -7.99
C TYR A 27 -11.00 -10.57 -9.40
N VAL A 28 -11.31 -9.55 -10.20
CA VAL A 28 -11.37 -9.63 -11.66
C VAL A 28 -10.19 -8.85 -12.22
N LEU A 29 -9.56 -9.37 -13.26
CA LEU A 29 -8.45 -8.71 -13.94
C LEU A 29 -8.88 -8.34 -15.36
N SER A 30 -8.71 -7.07 -15.73
CA SER A 30 -9.05 -6.58 -17.06
C SER A 30 -8.26 -7.31 -18.16
N TYR A 31 -8.95 -7.70 -19.23
CA TYR A 31 -8.34 -8.32 -20.41
C TYR A 31 -7.39 -7.36 -21.16
N LYS A 32 -7.40 -6.07 -20.81
CA LYS A 32 -6.52 -5.04 -21.38
C LYS A 32 -5.07 -5.15 -20.91
N TYR A 33 -4.79 -5.93 -19.86
CA TYR A 33 -3.42 -6.15 -19.40
C TYR A 33 -2.69 -7.15 -20.30
N ASP A 34 -1.47 -6.80 -20.68
CA ASP A 34 -0.56 -7.73 -21.35
C ASP A 34 0.00 -8.78 -20.38
N LYS A 35 0.67 -9.80 -20.92
CA LYS A 35 1.24 -10.90 -20.12
C LYS A 35 2.24 -10.40 -19.06
N SER A 36 3.01 -9.36 -19.37
CA SER A 36 3.99 -8.79 -18.44
C SER A 36 3.32 -8.12 -17.24
N SER A 37 2.29 -7.31 -17.50
CA SER A 37 1.46 -6.66 -16.49
C SER A 37 0.77 -7.68 -15.59
N VAL A 38 0.18 -8.73 -16.18
CA VAL A 38 -0.43 -9.83 -15.43
C VAL A 38 0.59 -10.51 -14.52
N LYS A 39 1.82 -10.74 -15.01
CA LYS A 39 2.91 -11.33 -14.22
C LYS A 39 3.24 -10.47 -13.00
N VAL A 40 3.47 -9.16 -13.18
CA VAL A 40 3.78 -8.23 -12.08
C VAL A 40 2.67 -8.20 -11.03
N ILE A 41 1.40 -8.18 -11.45
CA ILE A 41 0.26 -8.21 -10.53
C ILE A 41 0.22 -9.53 -9.74
N LYS A 42 0.47 -10.66 -10.42
CA LYS A 42 0.49 -12.00 -9.80
C LYS A 42 1.66 -12.21 -8.85
N GLU A 43 2.81 -11.58 -9.10
CA GLU A 43 3.93 -11.57 -8.16
C GLU A 43 3.55 -10.87 -6.84
N ALA A 44 2.84 -9.72 -6.92
CA ALA A 44 2.33 -9.03 -5.73
C ALA A 44 1.34 -9.90 -4.94
N PHE A 45 0.44 -10.61 -5.64
CA PHE A 45 -0.49 -11.55 -4.99
C PHE A 45 0.25 -12.68 -4.27
N SER A 46 1.33 -13.18 -4.87
CA SER A 46 2.15 -14.25 -4.30
C SER A 46 2.88 -13.80 -3.04
N ASP A 47 3.36 -12.56 -2.99
CA ASP A 47 3.96 -12.00 -1.77
C ASP A 47 2.96 -11.90 -0.63
N PHE A 48 1.76 -11.37 -0.88
CA PHE A 48 0.72 -11.34 0.16
C PHE A 48 0.38 -12.75 0.67
N ALA A 49 0.23 -13.72 -0.24
CA ALA A 49 -0.10 -15.10 0.12
C ALA A 49 1.02 -15.81 0.89
N ARG A 50 2.28 -15.45 0.65
CA ARG A 50 3.46 -16.02 1.32
C ARG A 50 3.71 -15.39 2.69
N LEU A 51 3.52 -14.08 2.81
CA LEU A 51 3.91 -13.30 3.99
C LEU A 51 2.76 -13.09 4.98
N THR A 52 1.52 -13.32 4.55
CA THR A 52 0.31 -13.05 5.33
C THR A 52 -0.73 -14.15 5.14
N CYS A 53 -1.89 -13.98 5.78
CA CYS A 53 -3.06 -14.84 5.56
C CYS A 53 -4.01 -14.33 4.47
N ILE A 54 -3.66 -13.25 3.74
CA ILE A 54 -4.46 -12.73 2.62
C ILE A 54 -4.13 -13.49 1.34
N LYS A 55 -5.16 -13.93 0.63
CA LYS A 55 -5.06 -14.56 -0.69
C LYS A 55 -6.00 -13.88 -1.67
N PHE A 56 -5.43 -13.42 -2.78
CA PHE A 56 -6.19 -12.91 -3.91
C PHE A 56 -6.66 -14.09 -4.76
N VAL A 57 -7.98 -14.25 -4.89
CA VAL A 57 -8.61 -15.40 -5.57
C VAL A 57 -9.42 -14.93 -6.77
N PRO A 58 -9.49 -15.69 -7.87
CA PRO A 58 -10.38 -15.33 -8.97
C PRO A 58 -11.81 -15.16 -8.49
N TYR A 59 -12.47 -14.11 -8.97
CA TYR A 59 -13.87 -13.88 -8.71
C TYR A 59 -14.73 -15.07 -9.15
N SER A 60 -15.62 -15.50 -8.26
CA SER A 60 -16.59 -16.57 -8.45
C SER A 60 -17.91 -16.19 -7.74
N TYR A 61 -18.50 -15.07 -8.16
CA TYR A 61 -19.81 -14.58 -7.72
C TYR A 61 -19.90 -14.08 -6.27
N GLN A 62 -18.78 -13.74 -5.63
CA GLN A 62 -18.80 -13.13 -4.30
C GLN A 62 -19.39 -11.72 -4.35
N ARG A 63 -20.17 -11.33 -3.34
CA ARG A 63 -20.76 -9.98 -3.27
C ARG A 63 -19.72 -8.87 -3.37
N ASP A 64 -18.60 -9.02 -2.65
CA ASP A 64 -17.55 -7.99 -2.58
C ASP A 64 -16.29 -8.51 -3.27
N PHE A 65 -15.73 -7.70 -4.17
CA PHE A 65 -14.56 -8.05 -4.95
C PHE A 65 -13.86 -6.80 -5.50
N ILE A 66 -12.59 -6.96 -5.88
CA ILE A 66 -11.83 -5.89 -6.53
C ILE A 66 -11.84 -6.08 -8.06
N SER A 67 -12.02 -5.00 -8.80
CA SER A 67 -11.88 -4.95 -10.26
C SER A 67 -10.58 -4.22 -10.59
N ILE A 68 -9.59 -4.96 -11.07
CA ILE A 68 -8.26 -4.43 -11.40
C ILE A 68 -8.25 -4.05 -12.87
N THR A 69 -8.08 -2.76 -13.16
CA THR A 69 -8.23 -2.21 -14.51
C THR A 69 -7.26 -1.04 -14.78
N PRO A 70 -6.76 -0.87 -16.01
CA PRO A 70 -5.82 0.20 -16.32
C PRO A 70 -6.56 1.52 -16.61
N MET A 71 -7.07 2.18 -15.57
CA MET A 71 -7.53 3.57 -15.66
C MET A 71 -6.34 4.53 -15.58
N SER A 72 -6.60 5.85 -15.54
CA SER A 72 -5.52 6.85 -15.40
C SER A 72 -4.95 6.85 -13.97
N GLY A 73 -3.66 6.55 -13.83
CA GLY A 73 -2.96 6.54 -12.54
C GLY A 73 -3.10 5.25 -11.74
N CYS A 74 -2.58 5.28 -10.51
CA CYS A 74 -2.56 4.18 -9.56
C CYS A 74 -3.38 4.59 -8.34
N PHE A 75 -4.50 3.92 -8.07
CA PHE A 75 -5.35 4.25 -6.92
C PHE A 75 -6.36 3.14 -6.60
N THR A 76 -6.83 3.15 -5.35
CA THR A 76 -7.98 2.37 -4.91
C THR A 76 -8.57 2.95 -3.62
N SER A 77 -9.76 2.48 -3.24
CA SER A 77 -10.37 2.76 -1.95
C SER A 77 -9.67 2.00 -0.82
N VAL A 78 -9.66 2.59 0.38
CA VAL A 78 -9.08 1.94 1.57
C VAL A 78 -10.07 0.96 2.20
N GLY A 79 -9.67 -0.30 2.30
CA GLY A 79 -10.45 -1.39 2.88
C GLY A 79 -11.52 -1.95 1.94
N ARG A 80 -12.39 -2.79 2.50
CA ARG A 80 -13.55 -3.36 1.82
C ARG A 80 -14.69 -2.35 1.80
N THR A 81 -15.05 -1.84 0.64
CA THR A 81 -16.13 -0.84 0.50
C THR A 81 -17.53 -1.45 0.36
N GLY A 82 -17.60 -2.73 0.01
CA GLY A 82 -18.85 -3.42 -0.32
C GLY A 82 -19.15 -3.34 -1.82
N GLY A 83 -19.59 -4.46 -2.41
CA GLY A 83 -19.77 -4.58 -3.85
C GLY A 83 -18.44 -4.63 -4.61
N MET A 84 -18.49 -4.24 -5.88
CA MET A 84 -17.33 -4.11 -6.74
C MET A 84 -16.57 -2.82 -6.41
N GLN A 85 -15.27 -2.91 -6.11
CA GLN A 85 -14.41 -1.74 -5.92
C GLN A 85 -13.24 -1.75 -6.91
N VAL A 86 -12.89 -0.58 -7.42
CA VAL A 86 -11.85 -0.45 -8.44
C VAL A 86 -10.45 -0.41 -7.82
N VAL A 87 -9.51 -1.08 -8.46
CA VAL A 87 -8.07 -0.89 -8.29
C VAL A 87 -7.53 -0.46 -9.64
N SER A 88 -7.17 0.82 -9.78
CA SER A 88 -6.54 1.32 -10.99
C SER A 88 -5.06 1.00 -10.97
N LEU A 89 -4.58 0.31 -11.99
CA LEU A 89 -3.15 0.14 -12.25
C LEU A 89 -2.90 0.45 -13.73
N ALA A 90 -2.65 1.72 -14.04
CA ALA A 90 -2.12 2.13 -15.34
C ALA A 90 -0.82 1.36 -15.68
N PRO A 91 -0.45 1.22 -16.97
CA PRO A 91 0.81 0.59 -17.36
C PRO A 91 2.03 1.16 -16.63
N ALA A 92 2.09 2.48 -16.41
CA ALA A 92 3.16 3.15 -15.66
C ALA A 92 3.32 2.62 -14.22
N CYS A 93 2.23 2.19 -13.58
CA CYS A 93 2.24 1.59 -12.24
C CYS A 93 3.01 0.24 -12.22
N LEU A 94 3.12 -0.43 -13.36
CA LEU A 94 3.66 -1.79 -13.47
C LEU A 94 5.07 -1.82 -14.06
N GLN A 95 5.53 -0.74 -14.69
CA GLN A 95 6.82 -0.65 -15.39
C GLN A 95 8.03 -0.91 -14.49
N ARG A 96 7.96 -0.50 -13.22
CA ARG A 96 9.05 -0.62 -12.24
C ARG A 96 8.93 -1.87 -11.34
N GLY A 97 8.03 -2.79 -11.69
CA GLY A 97 7.76 -4.01 -10.95
C GLY A 97 6.61 -3.89 -9.96
N LYS A 98 6.57 -4.79 -8.98
CA LYS A 98 5.38 -5.06 -8.14
C LYS A 98 5.12 -4.07 -7.01
N GLY A 99 6.04 -3.16 -6.68
CA GLY A 99 5.92 -2.37 -5.45
C GLY A 99 4.75 -1.39 -5.42
N VAL A 100 4.37 -0.80 -6.55
CA VAL A 100 3.14 0.01 -6.64
C VAL A 100 1.90 -0.87 -6.50
N VAL A 101 1.91 -2.08 -7.08
CA VAL A 101 0.81 -3.04 -6.87
C VAL A 101 0.69 -3.40 -5.39
N LEU A 102 1.80 -3.69 -4.71
CA LEU A 102 1.80 -3.96 -3.27
C LEU A 102 1.23 -2.79 -2.46
N HIS A 103 1.53 -1.55 -2.83
CA HIS A 103 0.96 -0.34 -2.24
C HIS A 103 -0.57 -0.29 -2.39
N GLU A 104 -1.10 -0.46 -3.60
CA GLU A 104 -2.54 -0.48 -3.82
C GLU A 104 -3.22 -1.64 -3.09
N LEU A 105 -2.59 -2.81 -3.05
CA LEU A 105 -3.13 -3.96 -2.32
C LEU A 105 -3.12 -3.76 -0.79
N MET A 106 -2.19 -2.97 -0.24
CA MET A 106 -2.22 -2.53 1.15
C MET A 106 -3.41 -1.60 1.42
N HIS A 107 -3.72 -0.69 0.49
CA HIS A 107 -4.96 0.10 0.56
C HIS A 107 -6.20 -0.81 0.56
N VAL A 108 -6.29 -1.77 -0.37
CA VAL A 108 -7.37 -2.78 -0.39
C VAL A 108 -7.47 -3.52 0.95
N ALA A 109 -6.33 -3.86 1.57
CA ALA A 109 -6.28 -4.53 2.87
C ALA A 109 -6.73 -3.63 4.04
N GLY A 110 -6.83 -2.31 3.85
CA GLY A 110 -7.36 -1.35 4.83
C GLY A 110 -6.32 -0.42 5.45
N PHE A 111 -5.17 -0.23 4.81
CA PHE A 111 -4.10 0.63 5.33
C PHE A 111 -4.06 1.97 4.61
N TRP A 112 -3.96 3.05 5.39
CA TRP A 112 -3.67 4.40 4.90
C TRP A 112 -2.17 4.61 4.71
N HIS A 113 -1.80 5.72 4.06
CA HIS A 113 -0.39 6.12 3.94
C HIS A 113 0.26 6.31 5.31
N GLU A 114 1.55 5.95 5.39
CA GLU A 114 2.31 6.01 6.64
C GLU A 114 2.51 7.46 7.11
N HIS A 115 2.72 8.39 6.17
CA HIS A 115 2.81 9.82 6.48
C HIS A 115 1.46 10.43 6.87
N SER A 116 0.35 9.70 6.83
CA SER A 116 -0.96 10.20 7.28
C SER A 116 -1.29 9.73 8.70
N ARG A 117 -0.40 9.01 9.39
CA ARG A 117 -0.65 8.58 10.77
C ARG A 117 -0.90 9.75 11.73
N ALA A 118 -1.70 9.51 12.75
CA ALA A 118 -1.99 10.51 13.79
C ALA A 118 -0.73 10.96 14.55
N ASP A 119 0.24 10.07 14.74
CA ASP A 119 1.51 10.31 15.44
C ASP A 119 2.66 10.77 14.54
N ARG A 120 2.43 10.99 13.24
CA ARG A 120 3.48 11.27 12.25
C ARG A 120 4.40 12.43 12.62
N ASP A 121 3.88 13.45 13.31
CA ASP A 121 4.61 14.70 13.54
C ASP A 121 5.78 14.51 14.53
N LYS A 122 5.82 13.36 15.23
CA LYS A 122 6.98 12.91 16.02
C LYS A 122 8.15 12.46 15.12
N TYR A 123 7.87 12.05 13.88
CA TYR A 123 8.80 11.38 12.98
C TYR A 123 9.15 12.20 11.74
N ILE A 124 8.20 12.98 11.22
CA ILE A 124 8.37 13.80 10.02
C ILE A 124 7.87 15.24 10.24
N SER A 125 8.34 16.15 9.40
CA SER A 125 7.79 17.49 9.20
C SER A 125 7.25 17.59 7.77
N ILE A 126 6.12 18.30 7.63
CA ILE A 126 5.51 18.62 6.33
C ILE A 126 5.82 20.08 6.00
N SER A 127 6.43 20.30 4.84
CA SER A 127 6.69 21.63 4.30
C SER A 127 5.49 22.08 3.47
N TRP A 128 4.46 22.61 4.14
CA TRP A 128 3.17 22.93 3.50
C TRP A 128 3.30 23.90 2.31
N ASN A 129 4.21 24.87 2.40
CA ASN A 129 4.44 25.85 1.33
C ASN A 129 5.08 25.26 0.07
N GLU A 130 5.63 24.04 0.16
CA GLU A 130 6.26 23.35 -0.97
C GLU A 130 5.29 22.39 -1.68
N ILE A 131 4.09 22.19 -1.12
CA ILE A 131 3.07 21.32 -1.73
C ILE A 131 2.41 22.08 -2.88
N LEU A 132 2.19 21.37 -3.99
CA LEU A 132 1.42 21.86 -5.13
C LEU A 132 0.03 22.30 -4.67
N THR A 133 -0.33 23.55 -4.98
CA THR A 133 -1.61 24.14 -4.59
C THR A 133 -2.79 23.23 -4.95
N GLY A 134 -3.65 22.93 -3.97
CA GLY A 134 -4.80 22.05 -4.11
C GLY A 134 -4.54 20.57 -3.75
N PHE A 135 -3.28 20.18 -3.49
CA PHE A 135 -2.91 18.82 -3.11
C PHE A 135 -2.63 18.65 -1.61
N GLU A 136 -2.83 19.69 -0.79
CA GLU A 136 -2.59 19.71 0.66
C GLU A 136 -3.41 18.65 1.39
N ILE A 137 -4.61 18.34 0.88
CA ILE A 137 -5.50 17.31 1.44
C ILE A 137 -4.83 15.92 1.50
N ASN A 138 -3.90 15.62 0.58
CA ASN A 138 -3.15 14.34 0.56
C ASN A 138 -2.13 14.23 1.70
N PHE A 139 -1.85 15.35 2.37
CA PHE A 139 -0.96 15.43 3.51
C PHE A 139 -1.75 15.60 4.81
N MET A 140 -3.07 15.44 4.82
CA MET A 140 -3.83 15.47 6.07
C MET A 140 -3.64 14.17 6.85
N LYS A 141 -3.61 14.29 8.19
CA LYS A 141 -3.60 13.11 9.06
C LYS A 141 -4.95 12.41 9.00
N SER A 142 -4.93 11.09 9.11
CA SER A 142 -6.09 10.26 9.27
C SER A 142 -6.17 9.73 10.71
N TRP A 143 -7.24 10.13 11.40
CA TRP A 143 -7.55 9.67 12.77
C TRP A 143 -8.04 8.22 12.82
N THR A 144 -8.34 7.62 11.65
CA THR A 144 -8.73 6.21 11.54
C THR A 144 -7.54 5.30 11.29
N THR A 145 -6.31 5.83 11.29
CA THR A 145 -5.09 5.04 11.11
C THR A 145 -4.88 4.07 12.27
N ASN A 146 -4.72 2.81 11.91
CA ASN A 146 -4.45 1.70 12.80
C ASN A 146 -2.93 1.70 13.09
N MET A 147 -2.53 2.29 14.22
CA MET A 147 -1.15 2.35 14.73
C MET A 147 -0.73 1.01 15.37
N LEU A 148 -0.86 -0.08 14.61
CA LEU A 148 -0.63 -1.45 15.10
C LEU A 148 0.85 -1.77 15.37
N VAL A 149 1.75 -0.92 14.87
CA VAL A 149 3.21 -1.02 14.95
C VAL A 149 3.80 0.40 14.96
N ASP A 150 5.08 0.49 15.28
CA ASP A 150 5.84 1.75 15.26
C ASP A 150 5.92 2.37 13.85
N TYR A 151 6.24 3.65 13.80
CA TYR A 151 6.35 4.39 12.54
C TYR A 151 7.50 3.85 11.68
N ASP A 152 7.22 3.59 10.40
CA ASP A 152 8.21 3.01 9.48
C ASP A 152 8.47 3.89 8.25
N TYR A 153 9.62 4.58 8.25
CA TYR A 153 10.09 5.35 7.09
C TYR A 153 10.24 4.52 5.80
N SER A 154 10.49 3.22 5.93
CA SER A 154 10.69 2.29 4.81
C SER A 154 9.41 1.59 4.35
N SER A 155 8.25 1.90 4.96
CA SER A 155 6.96 1.35 4.55
C SER A 155 6.69 1.65 3.08
N VAL A 156 6.16 0.66 2.34
CA VAL A 156 5.69 0.87 0.96
C VAL A 156 4.55 1.90 0.92
N MET A 157 3.89 2.13 2.06
CA MET A 157 2.82 3.11 2.24
C MET A 157 3.31 4.52 2.53
N HIS A 158 4.62 4.75 2.67
CA HIS A 158 5.15 6.09 2.89
C HIS A 158 5.27 6.84 1.55
N TYR A 159 4.91 8.13 1.55
CA TYR A 159 5.21 9.03 0.43
C TYR A 159 6.71 9.32 0.31
N GLY A 160 7.16 9.58 -0.91
CA GLY A 160 8.51 10.08 -1.15
C GLY A 160 8.72 11.49 -0.62
N ARG A 161 9.99 11.86 -0.43
CA ARG A 161 10.42 13.17 0.07
C ARG A 161 9.87 14.36 -0.73
N TYR A 162 9.66 14.16 -2.03
CA TYR A 162 9.26 15.17 -3.01
C TYR A 162 7.84 14.96 -3.54
N ALA A 163 7.02 14.17 -2.86
CA ALA A 163 5.64 13.93 -3.29
C ALA A 163 4.89 15.27 -3.42
N PHE A 164 4.23 15.49 -4.56
CA PHE A 164 3.49 16.71 -4.87
C PHE A 164 4.27 18.02 -4.64
N SER A 165 5.59 18.01 -4.84
CA SER A 165 6.39 19.23 -4.71
C SER A 165 6.10 20.21 -5.86
N MET A 166 5.87 21.48 -5.52
CA MET A 166 5.69 22.56 -6.50
C MET A 166 7.02 23.11 -7.02
N THR A 167 8.04 23.16 -6.17
CA THR A 167 9.33 23.84 -6.44
C THR A 167 10.49 22.85 -6.64
N GLY A 168 10.24 21.56 -6.48
CA GLY A 168 11.27 20.52 -6.43
C GLY A 168 11.94 20.37 -5.04
N LEU A 169 11.56 21.19 -4.04
CA LEU A 169 12.02 21.04 -2.66
C LEU A 169 11.25 19.95 -1.90
N PRO A 170 11.84 19.37 -0.83
CA PRO A 170 11.17 18.35 -0.01
C PRO A 170 9.85 18.83 0.62
N THR A 171 8.76 18.10 0.35
CA THR A 171 7.48 18.27 1.05
C THR A 171 7.43 17.48 2.37
N ILE A 172 8.21 16.41 2.48
CA ILE A 172 8.30 15.57 3.69
C ILE A 172 9.76 15.41 4.13
N THR A 173 10.08 15.79 5.38
CA THR A 173 11.44 15.64 5.93
C THR A 173 11.43 14.82 7.23
N PRO A 174 12.26 13.77 7.37
CA PRO A 174 12.43 13.07 8.65
C PRO A 174 13.04 13.97 9.73
N ARG A 175 12.50 13.90 10.94
CA ARG A 175 12.97 14.70 12.10
C ARG A 175 14.25 14.19 12.74
N SER A 176 14.35 12.88 13.00
CA SER A 176 15.49 12.28 13.73
C SER A 176 16.41 11.43 12.86
N ARG A 177 15.93 10.99 11.70
CA ARG A 177 16.69 10.14 10.76
C ARG A 177 16.80 10.85 9.42
N HIS A 178 17.58 11.93 9.36
CA HIS A 178 17.60 12.82 8.19
C HIS A 178 17.92 12.10 6.86
N TYR A 179 18.74 11.04 6.90
CA TYR A 179 19.12 10.20 5.76
C TYR A 179 18.17 9.03 5.50
N ALA A 180 17.05 8.90 6.22
CA ALA A 180 16.07 7.87 5.93
C ALA A 180 15.55 8.01 4.50
N VAL A 181 15.58 6.90 3.77
CA VAL A 181 14.99 6.77 2.44
C VAL A 181 13.48 6.65 2.61
N LEU A 182 12.74 7.55 2.00
CA LEU A 182 11.27 7.59 2.01
C LEU A 182 10.74 7.23 0.62
N GLY A 183 9.56 6.63 0.59
CA GLY A 183 8.85 6.40 -0.67
C GLY A 183 9.38 5.25 -1.51
N GLN A 184 10.03 4.26 -0.89
CA GLN A 184 10.41 3.05 -1.60
C GLN A 184 9.16 2.37 -2.21
N ARG A 185 9.33 1.79 -3.40
CA ARG A 185 8.31 1.02 -4.14
C ARG A 185 8.91 -0.30 -4.63
N TRP A 186 9.67 -0.98 -3.77
CA TRP A 186 10.32 -2.25 -4.09
C TRP A 186 9.56 -3.44 -3.51
N ASN A 187 9.27 -3.43 -2.21
CA ASN A 187 8.62 -4.52 -1.49
C ASN A 187 7.86 -4.02 -0.26
N LEU A 188 7.02 -4.90 0.32
CA LEU A 188 6.48 -4.69 1.67
C LEU A 188 7.62 -4.66 2.69
N SER A 189 7.62 -3.69 3.60
CA SER A 189 8.53 -3.71 4.73
C SER A 189 8.09 -4.77 5.76
N ASN A 190 8.98 -5.11 6.69
CA ASN A 190 8.62 -5.96 7.83
C ASN A 190 7.47 -5.36 8.66
N SER A 191 7.41 -4.02 8.74
CA SER A 191 6.33 -3.29 9.40
C SER A 191 5.01 -3.47 8.65
N ASP A 192 5.01 -3.33 7.32
CA ASP A 192 3.83 -3.54 6.48
C ASP A 192 3.23 -4.95 6.68
N ILE A 193 4.09 -5.97 6.62
CA ILE A 193 3.71 -7.38 6.84
C ILE A 193 3.14 -7.57 8.25
N ALA A 194 3.83 -7.04 9.27
CA ALA A 194 3.39 -7.14 10.66
C ALA A 194 2.03 -6.46 10.89
N ARG A 195 1.76 -5.33 10.23
CA ARG A 195 0.47 -4.63 10.31
C ARG A 195 -0.66 -5.47 9.73
N VAL A 196 -0.46 -6.04 8.54
CA VAL A 196 -1.45 -6.94 7.93
C VAL A 196 -1.73 -8.11 8.86
N ASN A 197 -0.67 -8.76 9.35
CA ASN A 197 -0.79 -9.93 10.22
C ASN A 197 -1.47 -9.62 11.56
N LYS A 198 -1.19 -8.46 12.18
CA LYS A 198 -1.89 -8.00 13.39
C LYS A 198 -3.35 -7.66 13.10
N LEU A 199 -3.65 -6.94 12.02
CA LEU A 199 -5.01 -6.51 11.69
C LEU A 199 -5.95 -7.70 11.43
N TYR A 200 -5.47 -8.68 10.66
CA TYR A 200 -6.21 -9.88 10.29
C TYR A 200 -5.93 -11.08 11.20
N LYS A 201 -5.19 -10.88 12.31
CA LYS A 201 -4.82 -11.90 13.30
C LYS A 201 -4.27 -13.17 12.62
N CYS A 202 -3.41 -13.01 11.62
CA CYS A 202 -2.87 -14.14 10.87
C CYS A 202 -2.07 -15.04 11.79
N SER A 203 -2.22 -16.36 11.62
CA SER A 203 -1.41 -17.31 12.39
C SER A 203 0.05 -17.20 11.94
N PRO A 204 1.02 -17.42 12.83
CA PRO A 204 2.42 -17.49 12.43
C PRO A 204 2.58 -18.49 11.30
N VAL A 205 3.32 -18.12 10.26
CA VAL A 205 3.72 -19.06 9.22
C VAL A 205 4.51 -20.15 9.93
N LYS A 206 3.97 -21.39 9.96
CA LYS A 206 4.71 -22.54 10.48
C LYS A 206 5.84 -22.83 9.50
N VAL A 207 7.01 -22.25 9.73
CA VAL A 207 8.24 -22.68 9.06
C VAL A 207 8.48 -24.11 9.53
N LYS A 208 8.49 -25.08 8.61
CA LYS A 208 8.86 -26.45 8.95
C LYS A 208 10.31 -26.42 9.47
N PRO A 209 10.64 -27.12 10.57
CA PRO A 209 12.02 -27.25 11.00
C PRO A 209 12.84 -27.82 9.84
N GLY A 210 13.81 -27.06 9.29
CA GLY A 210 14.68 -27.50 8.20
C GLY A 210 14.65 -26.65 6.91
N GLU A 211 13.71 -25.71 6.75
CA GLU A 211 13.78 -24.70 5.68
C GLU A 211 14.39 -23.41 6.24
N GLU A 212 15.70 -23.25 6.06
CA GLU A 212 16.38 -21.98 6.29
C GLU A 212 15.87 -20.96 5.26
N PRO A 213 15.42 -19.76 5.67
CA PRO A 213 15.12 -18.71 4.71
C PRO A 213 16.43 -18.33 4.04
N GLN A 214 16.58 -18.60 2.74
CA GLN A 214 17.74 -18.14 2.00
C GLN A 214 17.88 -16.64 2.22
N ARG A 215 18.94 -16.24 2.93
CA ARG A 215 19.37 -14.86 3.01
C ARG A 215 19.76 -14.47 1.59
N GLY A 216 18.82 -13.88 0.87
CA GLY A 216 19.12 -13.23 -0.40
C GLY A 216 20.23 -12.22 -0.16
N ALA A 217 21.38 -12.49 -0.75
CA ALA A 217 22.57 -11.65 -0.65
C ALA A 217 22.20 -10.20 -0.98
N LEU A 218 22.54 -9.29 -0.06
CA LEU A 218 22.63 -7.86 -0.30
C LEU A 218 23.69 -7.63 -1.38
N VAL A 219 23.28 -7.66 -2.65
CA VAL A 219 24.11 -7.15 -3.74
C VAL A 219 23.95 -5.63 -3.74
N TRP A 220 24.97 -4.95 -3.24
CA TRP A 220 25.14 -3.51 -3.38
C TRP A 220 25.41 -3.18 -4.86
N SER A 221 24.37 -2.95 -5.64
CA SER A 221 24.52 -2.32 -6.97
C SER A 221 24.44 -0.80 -6.81
N THR A 222 25.53 -0.14 -7.13
CA THR A 222 25.73 1.31 -7.13
C THR A 222 24.62 2.07 -7.87
N CYS A 223 24.11 3.11 -7.23
CA CYS A 223 23.02 3.96 -7.71
C CYS A 223 23.53 4.96 -8.76
N SER A 224 22.99 4.90 -9.98
CA SER A 224 23.05 6.00 -10.93
C SER A 224 21.92 7.00 -10.64
N LYS A 225 22.30 8.26 -10.42
CA LYS A 225 21.41 9.40 -10.22
C LYS A 225 20.68 9.71 -11.53
N THR A 226 19.36 9.50 -11.59
CA THR A 226 18.46 10.49 -12.24
C THR A 226 16.97 10.20 -12.02
N GLN A 227 16.27 11.28 -11.69
CA GLN A 227 14.91 11.64 -12.06
C GLN A 227 13.70 11.00 -11.34
N TRP A 228 13.25 11.78 -10.35
CA TRP A 228 11.96 11.77 -9.69
C TRP A 228 10.82 12.15 -10.65
N GLY A 229 9.65 11.56 -10.45
CA GLY A 229 8.41 11.97 -11.10
C GLY A 229 7.35 10.88 -11.04
N ILE A 230 6.34 11.12 -10.21
CA ILE A 230 4.97 10.57 -10.30
C ILE A 230 4.86 9.04 -10.24
N VAL A 231 4.67 8.51 -9.01
CA VAL A 231 3.62 7.54 -8.65
C VAL A 231 3.23 7.76 -7.19
#